data_AF-A0A286DSM7-F1
#
_entry.id   AF-A0A286DSM7-F1
#
_cell.length_a   1.000
_cell.length_b   1.000
_cell.length_c   1.000
_cell.angle_alpha   90.00
_cell.angle_beta   90.00
_cell.angle_gamma   90.00
#
_symmetry.space_group_name_H-M   'P 1'
#
loop_
_entity.id
_entity.type
_entity.pdbx_description
1 polymer ?
#
loop_
_entity_poly.entity_id
_entity_poly.type
_entity_poly.pdbx_seq_one_letter_code
_entity_poly.pdbx_strand_id
1 'polypeptide(L)'
;MHGNVNEICAWLLETFQPDSPFTILVWTEEDVQDCTDSMALTEEEGRAVLAEICELGDHQRYGIGRDAIRELACQVRRDRQAGRHVTLPAASLAVLLELAGKTNETGKGTDAEEAIHQAQEAMRG
;
A
#
# COMPACT_ATOMS: atom_id res chain seq x y z
N MET A 1 -8.23 17.85 1.93
CA MET A 1 -9.08 17.91 0.72
C MET A 1 -8.23 17.46 -0.46
N HIS A 2 -8.76 16.56 -1.30
CA HIS A 2 -8.13 16.03 -2.50
C HIS A 2 -9.03 16.34 -3.70
N GLY A 3 -8.44 16.73 -4.83
CA GLY A 3 -9.17 17.18 -6.01
C GLY A 3 -8.28 18.02 -6.92
N ASN A 4 -8.87 18.62 -7.95
CA ASN A 4 -8.14 19.52 -8.83
C ASN A 4 -8.08 20.95 -8.28
N VAL A 5 -7.26 21.79 -8.94
CA VAL A 5 -7.05 23.19 -8.53
C VAL A 5 -8.35 23.97 -8.43
N ASN A 6 -9.26 23.81 -9.39
CA ASN A 6 -10.53 24.57 -9.40
C ASN A 6 -11.43 24.16 -8.23
N GLU A 7 -11.52 22.86 -7.96
CA GLU A 7 -12.29 22.34 -6.83
C GLU A 7 -11.73 22.86 -5.51
N ILE A 8 -10.41 22.78 -5.32
CA ILE A 8 -9.73 23.26 -4.11
C ILE A 8 -9.95 24.77 -3.93
N CYS A 9 -9.79 25.56 -4.98
CA CYS A 9 -10.02 27.00 -4.92
C CYS A 9 -11.47 27.34 -4.56
N ALA A 10 -12.44 26.65 -5.15
CA ALA A 10 -13.86 26.85 -4.83
C ALA A 10 -14.13 26.55 -3.35
N TRP A 11 -13.65 25.41 -2.86
CA TRP A 11 -13.80 25.03 -1.45
C TRP A 11 -13.14 26.01 -0.49
N LEU A 12 -11.94 26.52 -0.81
CA LEU A 12 -11.26 27.52 0.02
C LEU A 12 -12.07 28.81 0.15
N LEU A 13 -12.63 29.30 -0.96
CA LEU A 13 -13.43 30.53 -0.99
C LEU A 13 -14.79 30.38 -0.27
N GLU A 14 -15.37 29.17 -0.28
CA GLU A 14 -16.59 28.87 0.45
C GLU A 14 -16.35 28.68 1.96
N THR A 15 -15.18 28.18 2.34
CA THR A 15 -14.88 27.77 3.73
C THR A 15 -14.24 28.89 4.56
N PHE A 16 -13.38 29.71 3.96
CA PHE A 16 -12.59 30.71 4.67
C PHE A 16 -12.97 32.13 4.24
N GLN A 17 -12.86 33.08 5.17
CA GLN A 17 -13.01 34.49 4.82
C GLN A 17 -11.86 34.91 3.89
N PRO A 18 -12.14 35.63 2.79
CA PRO A 18 -11.12 35.99 1.79
C PRO A 18 -9.90 36.70 2.36
N ASP A 19 -10.09 37.52 3.40
CA ASP A 19 -9.04 38.33 4.01
C ASP A 19 -8.39 37.68 5.25
N SER A 20 -8.80 36.47 5.62
CA SER A 20 -8.21 35.77 6.76
C SER A 20 -6.82 35.25 6.38
N PRO A 21 -5.78 35.45 7.20
CA PRO A 21 -4.49 34.80 6.97
C PRO A 21 -4.60 33.30 7.25
N PHE A 22 -4.07 32.48 6.35
CA PHE A 22 -3.93 31.03 6.55
C PHE A 22 -2.76 30.49 5.70
N THR A 23 -2.43 29.21 5.88
CA THR A 23 -1.38 28.52 5.13
C THR A 23 -1.89 27.15 4.70
N ILE A 24 -1.55 26.73 3.49
CA ILE A 24 -1.93 25.44 2.91
C ILE A 24 -0.66 24.60 2.71
N LEU A 25 -0.73 23.32 3.07
CA LEU A 25 0.24 22.31 2.67
C LEU A 25 -0.36 21.51 1.51
N VAL A 26 0.32 21.49 0.36
CA VAL A 26 -0.12 20.78 -0.84
C VAL A 26 0.72 19.53 -1.02
N TRP A 27 0.06 18.43 -1.37
CA TRP A 27 0.70 17.16 -1.75
C TRP A 27 0.33 16.81 -3.18
N THR A 28 1.33 16.42 -3.96
CA THR A 28 1.18 15.96 -5.35
C THR A 28 1.61 14.50 -5.49
N GLU A 29 1.31 13.89 -6.64
CA GLU A 29 1.77 12.52 -6.91
C GLU A 29 3.30 12.45 -6.95
N GLU A 30 3.97 13.52 -7.41
CA GLU A 30 5.42 13.65 -7.42
C GLU A 30 5.99 13.68 -5.99
N ASP A 31 5.40 14.45 -5.08
CA ASP A 31 5.84 14.50 -3.67
C ASP A 31 5.75 13.13 -2.99
N VAL A 32 4.71 12.36 -3.31
CA VAL A 32 4.54 10.98 -2.82
C VAL A 32 5.62 10.07 -3.39
N GLN A 33 5.91 10.18 -4.69
CA GLN A 33 6.99 9.41 -5.34
C GLN A 33 8.34 9.74 -4.72
N ASP A 34 8.65 11.01 -4.50
CA ASP A 34 9.89 11.46 -3.86
C ASP A 34 10.03 10.96 -2.42
N CYS A 35 8.92 10.89 -1.68
CA CYS A 35 8.93 10.33 -0.33
C CYS A 35 9.08 8.80 -0.31
N THR A 36 8.83 8.14 -1.43
CA THR A 36 8.78 6.67 -1.56
C THR A 36 9.70 6.14 -2.66
N ASP A 37 10.74 6.90 -2.99
CA ASP A 37 11.75 6.62 -4.02
C ASP A 37 12.27 5.17 -4.00
N SER A 38 12.53 4.65 -2.81
CA SER A 38 13.02 3.29 -2.54
C SER A 38 11.97 2.18 -2.72
N MET A 39 10.70 2.53 -2.82
CA MET A 39 9.58 1.58 -2.90
C MET A 39 9.14 1.29 -4.33
N ALA A 40 9.51 2.12 -5.31
CA ALA A 40 9.05 2.01 -6.70
C ALA A 40 7.52 1.87 -6.78
N LEU A 41 6.78 2.86 -6.24
CA LEU A 41 5.32 2.87 -6.30
C LEU A 41 4.84 2.94 -7.75
N THR A 42 3.75 2.23 -8.04
CA THR A 42 3.01 2.46 -9.29
C THR A 42 2.23 3.77 -9.20
N GLU A 43 1.86 4.34 -10.35
CA GLU A 43 1.03 5.56 -10.40
C GLU A 43 -0.32 5.39 -9.67
N GLU A 44 -0.92 4.20 -9.77
CA GLU A 44 -2.16 3.85 -9.05
C GLU A 44 -1.94 3.81 -7.53
N GLU A 45 -0.82 3.25 -7.06
CA GLU A 45 -0.46 3.26 -5.65
C GLU A 45 -0.19 4.67 -5.13
N GLY A 46 0.52 5.51 -5.90
CA GLY A 46 0.78 6.90 -5.54
C GLY A 46 -0.51 7.71 -5.38
N ARG A 47 -1.47 7.54 -6.30
CA ARG A 47 -2.78 8.18 -6.23
C ARG A 47 -3.62 7.67 -5.06
N ALA A 48 -3.55 6.37 -4.77
CA ALA A 48 -4.21 5.81 -3.60
C ALA A 48 -3.65 6.41 -2.29
N VAL A 49 -2.33 6.58 -2.19
CA VAL A 49 -1.71 7.27 -1.04
C VAL A 49 -2.20 8.72 -0.90
N LEU A 50 -2.32 9.47 -2.00
CA LEU A 50 -2.91 10.82 -1.96
C LEU A 50 -4.36 10.84 -1.48
N ALA A 51 -5.16 9.84 -1.88
CA ALA A 51 -6.53 9.71 -1.40
C ALA A 51 -6.56 9.42 0.11
N GLU A 52 -5.73 8.50 0.60
CA GLU A 52 -5.61 8.18 2.03
C GLU A 52 -5.18 9.41 2.86
N ILE A 53 -4.26 10.23 2.34
CA ILE A 53 -3.87 11.50 2.95
C ILE A 53 -5.08 12.42 3.21
N CYS A 54 -6.05 12.42 2.29
CA CYS A 54 -7.25 13.23 2.44
C CYS A 54 -8.22 12.68 3.51
N GLU A 55 -8.29 11.36 3.65
CA GLU A 55 -9.17 10.66 4.60
C GLU A 55 -8.67 10.71 6.05
N LEU A 56 -7.39 11.07 6.27
CA LEU A 56 -6.78 11.20 7.61
C LEU A 56 -7.31 12.39 8.45
N GLY A 57 -8.50 12.91 8.15
CA GLY A 57 -9.09 14.21 8.50
C GLY A 57 -8.98 14.74 9.94
N ASP A 58 -8.52 13.96 10.92
CA ASP A 58 -8.27 14.41 12.30
C ASP A 58 -6.81 14.26 12.78
N HIS A 59 -5.95 13.53 12.07
CA HIS A 59 -4.68 13.03 12.63
C HIS A 59 -3.47 13.94 12.39
N GLN A 60 -3.60 15.03 11.64
CA GLN A 60 -2.46 15.89 11.31
C GLN A 60 -2.74 17.36 11.53
N ARG A 61 -2.98 17.70 12.80
CA ARG A 61 -2.83 19.07 13.33
C ARG A 61 -1.48 19.72 12.99
N TYR A 62 -0.47 18.91 12.62
CA TYR A 62 0.91 19.33 12.38
C TYR A 62 1.43 19.00 10.96
N GLY A 63 0.55 18.57 10.04
CA GLY A 63 0.94 18.16 8.69
C GLY A 63 1.48 16.72 8.59
N ILE A 64 1.81 16.32 7.36
CA ILE A 64 2.23 14.96 7.01
C ILE A 64 3.74 14.95 6.80
N GLY A 65 4.45 14.05 7.49
CA GLY A 65 5.88 13.84 7.29
C GLY A 65 6.17 12.70 6.32
N ARG A 66 7.40 12.64 5.80
CA ARG A 66 7.87 11.58 4.90
C ARG A 66 7.64 10.17 5.44
N ASP A 67 7.89 9.94 6.73
CA ASP A 67 7.71 8.61 7.33
C ASP A 67 6.24 8.18 7.32
N ALA A 68 5.31 9.11 7.59
CA ALA A 68 3.88 8.84 7.50
C ALA A 68 3.47 8.47 6.06
N ILE A 69 4.03 9.14 5.04
CA ILE A 69 3.78 8.79 3.63
C ILE A 69 4.27 7.36 3.33
N ARG A 70 5.45 6.98 3.82
CA ARG A 70 5.99 5.63 3.62
C ARG A 70 5.15 4.57 4.33
N GLU A 71 4.64 4.87 5.51
CA GLU A 71 3.73 3.98 6.24
C GLU A 71 2.40 3.79 5.49
N LEU A 72 1.81 4.88 4.99
CA LEU A 72 0.61 4.83 4.15
C LEU A 72 0.86 4.04 2.86
N ALA A 73 1.99 4.25 2.19
CA ALA A 73 2.37 3.48 1.01
C ALA A 73 2.49 1.98 1.29
N CYS A 74 3.10 1.61 2.43
CA CYS A 74 3.14 0.22 2.89
C CYS A 74 1.75 -0.34 3.21
N GLN A 75 0.84 0.48 3.74
CA GLN A 75 -0.54 0.09 4.00
C GLN A 75 -1.30 -0.15 2.70
N VAL A 76 -1.32 0.82 1.78
CA VAL A 76 -1.95 0.69 0.45
C VAL A 76 -1.50 -0.59 -0.27
N ARG A 77 -0.20 -0.89 -0.23
CA ARG A 77 0.35 -2.13 -0.79
C ARG A 77 -0.17 -3.38 -0.11
N ARG A 78 -0.15 -3.40 1.23
CA ARG A 78 -0.65 -4.55 2.00
C ARG A 78 -2.13 -4.78 1.75
N ASP A 79 -2.94 -3.73 1.71
CA ASP A 79 -4.39 -3.84 1.50
C ASP A 79 -4.69 -4.39 0.11
N ARG A 80 -3.96 -3.91 -0.92
CA ARG A 80 -4.06 -4.44 -2.28
C ARG A 80 -3.62 -5.90 -2.38
N GLN A 81 -2.56 -6.28 -1.67
CA GLN A 81 -2.09 -7.67 -1.63
C GLN A 81 -3.03 -8.59 -0.86
N ALA A 82 -3.63 -8.11 0.23
CA ALA A 82 -4.59 -8.86 1.05
C ALA A 82 -5.89 -9.13 0.27
N GLY A 83 -6.31 -8.19 -0.57
CA GLY A 83 -7.45 -8.37 -1.48
C GLY A 83 -7.18 -9.33 -2.65
N ARG A 84 -5.94 -9.80 -2.83
CA ARG A 84 -5.58 -10.71 -3.93
C ARG A 84 -6.02 -12.14 -3.59
N HIS A 85 -7.20 -12.51 -4.06
CA HIS A 85 -7.65 -13.90 -4.03
C HIS A 85 -6.86 -14.74 -5.03
N VAL A 86 -6.37 -15.90 -4.58
CA VAL A 86 -5.72 -16.89 -5.45
C VAL A 86 -6.61 -18.12 -5.51
N THR A 87 -7.14 -18.43 -6.69
CA THR A 87 -7.87 -19.68 -6.94
C THR A 87 -6.87 -20.78 -7.23
N LEU A 88 -6.87 -21.82 -6.40
CA LEU A 88 -5.98 -22.97 -6.53
C LEU A 88 -6.83 -24.25 -6.61
N PRO A 89 -6.45 -25.24 -7.45
CA PRO A 89 -7.04 -26.56 -7.39
C PRO A 89 -6.87 -27.18 -5.99
N ALA A 90 -7.87 -27.93 -5.53
CA ALA A 90 -7.86 -28.56 -4.21
C ALA A 90 -6.63 -29.48 -4.00
N ALA A 91 -6.16 -30.13 -5.06
CA ALA A 91 -4.96 -30.95 -5.03
C ALA A 91 -3.70 -30.13 -4.70
N SER A 92 -3.55 -28.94 -5.29
CA SER A 92 -2.43 -28.03 -5.01
C SER A 92 -2.47 -27.50 -3.58
N LEU A 93 -3.66 -27.22 -3.04
CA LEU A 93 -3.82 -26.81 -1.65
C LEU A 93 -3.44 -27.93 -0.67
N ALA A 94 -3.80 -29.18 -0.98
CA ALA A 94 -3.45 -30.34 -0.16
C ALA A 94 -1.92 -30.53 -0.09
N VAL A 95 -1.22 -30.41 -1.23
CA VAL A 95 0.25 -30.49 -1.28
C VAL A 95 0.89 -29.38 -0.46
N LEU A 96 0.41 -28.13 -0.57
CA LEU A 96 0.93 -27.01 0.21
C LEU A 96 0.73 -27.19 1.72
N LEU A 97 -0.43 -27.70 2.15
CA LEU A 97 -0.70 -27.97 3.56
C LEU A 97 0.17 -29.11 4.11
N GLU A 98 0.42 -30.15 3.31
CA GLU A 98 1.30 -31.25 3.68
C GLU A 98 2.76 -30.78 3.83
N LEU A 99 3.24 -29.95 2.90
CA LEU A 99 4.58 -29.36 2.96
C LEU A 99 4.72 -28.40 4.16
N ALA A 100 3.75 -27.52 4.39
CA ALA A 100 3.75 -26.60 5.52
C ALA A 100 3.74 -27.36 6.87
N GLY A 101 2.97 -28.44 6.96
CA GLY A 101 2.96 -29.33 8.13
C GLY A 101 4.34 -29.93 8.41
N LYS A 102 5.03 -30.42 7.38
CA LYS A 102 6.39 -30.97 7.50
C LYS A 102 7.41 -29.92 7.95
N THR A 103 7.31 -28.68 7.47
CA THR A 103 8.22 -27.58 7.87
C THR A 103 8.02 -27.12 9.32
N ASN A 104 6.83 -27.29 9.90
CA ASN A 104 6.60 -27.01 11.33
C ASN A 104 7.24 -28.06 12.25
N GLU A 105 7.44 -29.29 11.75
CA GLU A 105 8.07 -30.38 12.50
C GLU A 105 9.60 -30.41 12.32
N THR A 106 10.12 -29.77 11.27
CA THR A 106 11.56 -29.72 10.95
C THR A 106 12.09 -28.30 11.02
N GLY A 107 12.44 -27.85 12.24
CA GLY A 107 13.05 -26.54 12.48
C GLY A 107 14.47 -26.37 11.92
N LYS A 108 14.68 -26.51 10.61
CA LYS A 108 15.94 -26.15 9.91
C LYS A 108 15.63 -25.57 8.54
N GLY A 109 15.96 -24.29 8.36
CA GLY A 109 15.67 -23.47 7.18
C GLY A 109 16.43 -23.82 5.89
N THR A 110 16.86 -25.07 5.69
CA THR A 110 17.43 -25.54 4.42
C THR A 110 16.40 -26.20 3.51
N ASP A 111 15.29 -26.69 4.06
CA ASP A 111 14.34 -27.54 3.34
C ASP A 111 13.20 -26.74 2.67
N ALA A 112 13.09 -25.45 2.99
CA ALA A 112 12.05 -24.57 2.46
C ALA A 112 12.27 -24.20 0.98
N GLU A 113 13.52 -23.97 0.56
CA GLU A 113 13.84 -23.67 -0.85
C GLU A 113 13.64 -24.90 -1.74
N GLU A 114 13.96 -26.09 -1.24
CA GLU A 114 13.77 -27.35 -1.96
C GLU A 114 12.28 -27.73 -2.07
N ALA A 115 11.49 -27.46 -1.03
CA ALA A 115 10.03 -27.61 -1.07
C ALA A 115 9.36 -26.65 -2.08
N ILE A 116 9.86 -25.42 -2.20
CA ILE A 116 9.36 -24.45 -3.20
C ILE A 116 9.69 -24.92 -4.62
N HIS A 117 10.89 -25.44 -4.85
CA HIS A 117 11.29 -25.98 -6.15
C HIS A 117 10.42 -27.18 -6.56
N GLN A 118 10.16 -28.13 -5.65
CA GLN A 118 9.32 -29.30 -5.94
C GLN A 118 7.85 -28.91 -6.21
N ALA A 119 7.32 -27.94 -5.48
CA ALA A 119 5.98 -27.42 -5.72
C ALA A 119 5.88 -26.73 -7.11
N GLN A 120 6.94 -26.04 -7.55
CA GLN A 120 6.99 -25.41 -8.87
C GLN A 120 7.06 -26.43 -10.02
N GLU A 121 7.78 -27.55 -9.84
CA GLU A 121 7.81 -28.62 -10.84
C GLU A 121 6.49 -29.39 -10.94
N ALA A 122 5.84 -29.66 -9.80
CA ALA A 122 4.55 -30.35 -9.76
C ALA A 122 3.40 -29.53 -10.40
N MET A 123 3.56 -28.21 -10.54
CA MET A 123 2.59 -27.34 -11.22
C MET A 123 2.86 -27.17 -12.73
N ARG A 124 3.98 -27.69 -13.25
CA ARG A 124 4.37 -27.59 -14.68
C ARG A 124 3.99 -28.81 -15.52
N GLY A 125 3.58 -29.92 -14.90
CA GLY A 125 3.06 -31.14 -15.57
C GLY A 125 1.56 -31.23 -15.45
#